data_AF-A0A1G1GR12-F1
#
_entry.id   AF-A0A1G1GR12-F1
#
_cell.length_a   1.000
_cell.length_b   1.000
_cell.length_c   1.000
_cell.angle_alpha   90.00
_cell.angle_beta   90.00
_cell.angle_gamma   90.00
#
_symmetry.space_group_name_H-M   'P 1'
#
loop_
_entity.id
_entity.type
_entity.pdbx_description
1 polymer ?
#
loop_
_entity_poly.entity_id
_entity_poly.type
_entity_poly.pdbx_seq_one_letter_code
_entity_poly.pdbx_strand_id
1 'polypeptide(L)'
;MRIIHCTRKLLKELDVPLVEPDNIPSPTEGLGNWYANLLRIDRRKCLIFTNEKSLYTFLIPKVLKANLKNKELYVGIHFVL
;
A
#
# COMPACT_ATOMS: atom_id res chain seq x y z
N MET A 1 -3.36 -9.27 -11.00
CA MET A 1 -2.50 -8.11 -10.70
C MET A 1 -2.97 -7.43 -9.42
N ARG A 2 -2.17 -7.27 -8.37
CA ARG A 2 -2.65 -6.74 -7.07
C ARG A 2 -2.53 -5.21 -7.00
N ILE A 3 -3.65 -4.51 -6.80
CA ILE A 3 -3.69 -3.05 -6.67
C ILE A 3 -3.74 -2.66 -5.18
N ILE A 4 -2.86 -1.74 -4.79
CA ILE A 4 -2.90 -1.08 -3.49
C ILE A 4 -3.11 0.42 -3.71
N HIS A 5 -4.30 0.90 -3.34
CA HIS A 5 -4.57 2.31 -3.21
C HIS A 5 -3.84 2.85 -1.98
N CYS A 6 -3.11 3.95 -2.12
CA CYS A 6 -2.30 4.48 -1.04
C CYS A 6 -2.33 6.00 -0.99
N THR A 7 -2.16 6.55 0.21
CA THR A 7 -2.01 8.00 0.34
C THR A 7 -0.69 8.49 -0.26
N ARG A 8 -0.70 9.74 -0.76
CA ARG A 8 0.52 10.45 -1.21
C ARG A 8 1.67 10.39 -0.19
N LYS A 9 1.33 10.35 1.10
CA LYS A 9 2.28 10.24 2.21
C LYS A 9 3.02 8.89 2.19
N LEU A 10 2.30 7.78 1.99
CA LEU A 10 2.89 6.44 1.93
C LEU A 10 3.73 6.30 0.66
N LEU A 11 3.19 6.70 -0.48
CA LEU A 11 3.88 6.70 -1.77
C LEU A 11 5.25 7.40 -1.72
N LYS A 12 5.32 8.60 -1.12
CA LYS A 12 6.58 9.34 -0.93
C LYS A 12 7.63 8.57 -0.10
N GLU A 13 7.20 7.69 0.79
CA GLU A 13 8.08 6.90 1.64
C GLU A 13 8.50 5.58 0.95
N LEU A 14 7.67 5.05 0.06
CA LEU A 14 7.96 3.88 -0.77
C LEU A 14 8.98 4.15 -1.88
N ASP A 15 9.08 5.41 -2.35
CA ASP A 15 10.06 5.80 -3.37
C ASP A 15 9.83 5.04 -4.70
N VAL A 16 8.57 4.82 -5.04
CA VAL A 16 8.11 4.12 -6.25
C VAL A 16 7.40 5.07 -7.21
N PRO A 17 7.47 4.84 -8.53
CA PRO A 17 6.75 5.65 -9.50
C PRO A 17 5.24 5.52 -9.31
N LEU A 18 4.54 6.64 -9.49
CA LEU A 18 3.08 6.68 -9.57
C LEU A 18 2.60 5.93 -10.81
N VAL A 19 1.61 5.06 -10.63
CA VAL A 19 0.83 4.51 -11.73
C VAL A 19 -0.43 5.36 -11.85
N GLU A 20 -0.66 5.96 -13.02
CA GLU A 20 -1.85 6.78 -13.25
C GLU A 20 -3.12 5.91 -13.29
N PRO A 21 -4.25 6.41 -12.76
CA PRO A 21 -5.50 5.64 -12.63
C PRO A 21 -6.04 5.08 -13.95
N ASP A 22 -5.77 5.75 -15.05
CA ASP A 22 -6.31 5.42 -16.37
C ASP A 22 -5.61 4.21 -17.03
N ASN A 23 -4.50 3.74 -16.44
CA ASN A 23 -3.75 2.57 -16.89
C ASN A 23 -3.98 1.33 -16.00
N ILE A 24 -5.07 1.30 -15.22
CA ILE A 24 -5.36 0.18 -14.31
C ILE A 24 -6.21 -0.86 -15.05
N PRO A 25 -5.67 -2.04 -15.41
CA PRO A 25 -6.47 -3.15 -15.95
C PRO A 25 -7.49 -3.66 -14.92
N SER A 26 -8.54 -4.30 -15.45
CA SER A 26 -9.73 -4.85 -14.77
C SER A 26 -9.46 -5.60 -13.45
N PRO A 27 -10.48 -5.70 -12.56
CA PRO A 27 -10.33 -6.12 -11.16
C PRO A 27 -9.53 -7.42 -10.98
N THR A 28 -8.70 -7.39 -9.96
CA THR A 28 -7.78 -8.46 -9.56
C THR A 28 -8.48 -9.74 -9.13
N GLU A 29 -8.18 -10.86 -9.79
CA GLU A 29 -8.43 -12.21 -9.26
C GLU A 29 -7.60 -12.47 -7.98
N GLY A 30 -8.17 -13.16 -6.99
CA GLY A 30 -7.50 -13.48 -5.71
C GLY A 30 -7.97 -12.62 -4.53
N LEU A 31 -7.03 -12.05 -3.75
CA LEU A 31 -7.34 -11.27 -2.52
C LEU A 31 -7.97 -9.88 -2.78
N GLY A 32 -8.28 -9.54 -4.03
CA GLY A 32 -8.85 -8.24 -4.42
C GLY A 32 -7.93 -7.04 -4.15
N ASN A 33 -8.52 -5.85 -4.19
CA ASN A 33 -7.84 -4.57 -3.98
C ASN A 33 -7.73 -4.24 -2.49
N TRP A 34 -6.74 -3.41 -2.17
CA TRP A 34 -6.48 -2.97 -0.80
C TRP A 34 -6.21 -1.47 -0.75
N TYR A 35 -6.58 -0.86 0.38
CA TYR A 35 -6.13 0.47 0.76
C TYR A 35 -4.98 0.35 1.77
N ALA A 36 -3.93 1.14 1.59
CA ALA A 36 -2.78 1.20 2.49
C ALA A 36 -2.48 2.63 2.93
N ASN A 37 -2.33 2.84 4.24
CA ASN A 37 -2.06 4.16 4.81
C ASN A 37 -0.91 4.15 5.81
N LEU A 38 -0.09 5.20 5.76
CA LEU A 38 0.99 5.41 6.72
C LEU A 38 0.52 6.32 7.87
N LEU A 39 0.28 5.72 9.03
CA LEU A 39 -0.14 6.40 10.25
C LEU A 39 1.04 6.59 11.22
N ARG A 40 0.86 7.46 12.20
CA ARG A 40 1.75 7.58 13.36
C ARG A 40 0.96 7.29 14.63
N ILE A 41 1.32 6.23 15.33
CA ILE A 41 0.73 5.83 16.61
C ILE A 41 1.87 5.74 17.62
N ASP A 42 1.73 6.37 18.79
CA ASP A 42 2.79 6.44 19.81
C ASP A 42 4.16 6.88 19.24
N ARG A 43 4.15 7.94 18.41
CA ARG A 43 5.34 8.46 17.69
C ARG A 43 6.04 7.45 16.75
N ARG A 44 5.49 6.25 16.53
CA ARG A 44 6.00 5.23 15.62
C ARG A 44 5.20 5.20 14.32
N LYS A 45 5.88 4.96 13.20
CA LYS A 45 5.23 4.75 11.90
C LYS A 45 4.54 3.38 11.91
N CYS A 46 3.29 3.36 11.47
CA CYS A 46 2.49 2.15 11.33
C CYS A 46 1.86 2.12 9.94
N LEU A 47 1.85 0.95 9.33
CA LEU A 47 1.21 0.74 8.04
C LEU A 47 -0.11 0.00 8.29
N ILE A 48 -1.22 0.60 7.89
CA ILE A 48 -2.54 -0.03 7.98
C ILE A 48 -2.98 -0.45 6.58
N PHE A 49 -3.56 -1.64 6.50
CA PHE A 49 -4.13 -2.19 5.27
C PHE A 49 -5.59 -2.54 5.51
N THR A 50 -6.43 -2.22 4.53
CA THR A 50 -7.85 -2.57 4.55
C THR A 50 -8.24 -3.14 3.19
N ASN A 51 -8.83 -4.34 3.20
CA ASN A 51 -9.39 -4.92 1.98
C ASN A 51 -10.59 -4.10 1.50
N GLU A 52 -10.66 -3.81 0.20
CA GLU A 52 -11.74 -3.01 -0.39
C GLU A 52 -13.13 -3.64 -0.17
N LYS A 53 -13.25 -4.97 -0.35
CA LYS A 53 -14.54 -5.66 -0.34
C LYS A 53 -14.95 -6.16 1.04
N SER A 54 -14.05 -6.81 1.76
CA SER A 54 -14.37 -7.43 3.05
C SER A 54 -14.24 -6.49 4.23
N LEU A 55 -13.63 -5.30 4.04
CA LEU A 55 -13.24 -4.39 5.11
C LEU A 55 -12.30 -5.01 6.15
N TYR A 56 -11.71 -6.17 5.84
CA TYR A 56 -10.72 -6.78 6.72
C TYR A 56 -9.52 -5.86 6.84
N THR A 57 -9.20 -5.48 8.08
CA THR A 57 -8.15 -4.51 8.39
C THR A 57 -7.08 -5.13 9.27
N PHE A 58 -5.82 -4.89 8.93
CA PHE A 58 -4.69 -5.22 9.78
C PHE A 58 -3.65 -4.10 9.80
N LEU A 59 -2.83 -4.09 10.85
CA LEU A 59 -1.83 -3.05 11.08
C LEU A 59 -0.45 -3.67 11.32
N ILE A 60 0.56 -3.14 10.64
CA ILE A 60 1.97 -3.45 10.86
C ILE A 60 2.56 -2.30 11.70
N PRO A 61 2.89 -2.53 12.97
CA PRO A 61 3.46 -1.51 13.83
C PRO A 61 4.97 -1.37 13.59
N LYS A 62 5.54 -0.24 14.03
CA LYS A 62 7.00 0.00 14.09
C LYS A 62 7.72 -0.12 12.74
N VAL A 63 7.09 0.31 11.65
CA VAL A 63 7.68 0.26 10.31
C VAL A 63 8.80 1.29 10.18
N LEU A 64 10.01 0.84 9.84
CA LEU A 64 11.15 1.71 9.58
C LEU A 64 11.14 2.21 8.13
N LYS A 65 11.77 3.36 7.88
CA LYS A 65 11.92 3.90 6.52
C LYS A 65 12.69 2.95 5.59
N ALA A 66 13.67 2.23 6.12
CA ALA A 66 14.42 1.22 5.38
C ALA A 66 13.52 0.07 4.88
N ASN A 67 12.54 -0.34 5.68
CA ASN A 67 11.60 -1.41 5.32
C ASN A 67 10.72 -1.00 4.13
N LEU A 68 10.36 0.29 4.04
CA LEU A 68 9.52 0.81 2.95
C LEU A 68 10.27 0.96 1.62
N LYS A 69 11.60 1.08 1.65
CA LYS A 69 12.43 1.20 0.46
C LYS A 69 12.87 -0.14 -0.13
N ASN A 70 12.59 -1.25 0.55
CA ASN A 70 12.95 -2.57 0.04
C ASN A 70 12.00 -2.97 -1.11
N LYS A 71 12.52 -2.93 -2.33
CA LYS A 71 11.76 -3.21 -3.56
C LYS A 71 11.34 -4.68 -3.71
N GLU A 72 12.03 -5.60 -3.04
CA GLU A 72 11.68 -7.03 -3.06
C GLU A 72 10.33 -7.31 -2.37
N LEU A 73 9.90 -6.42 -1.45
CA LEU A 73 8.65 -6.56 -0.71
C LEU A 73 7.40 -6.30 -1.57
N TYR A 74 7.55 -5.65 -2.73
CA TYR A 74 6.43 -5.14 -3.53
C TYR A 74 6.38 -5.67 -4.97
N VAL A 75 7.16 -6.70 -5.28
CA VAL A 75 7.18 -7.31 -6.62
C VAL A 75 5.77 -7.83 -6.97
N GLY A 76 5.20 -7.30 -8.05
CA GLY A 76 3.84 -7.65 -8.52
C GLY A 76 2.69 -6.87 -7.87
N ILE A 77 2.99 -5.81 -7.12
CA ILE A 77 2.01 -4.89 -6.50
C ILE A 77 2.08 -3.53 -7.19
N HIS A 78 0.93 -3.02 -7.64
CA HIS A 78 0.81 -1.67 -8.22
C HIS A 78 0.22 -0.71 -7.18
N PHE A 79 0.90 0.42 -6.98
CA PHE A 79 0.46 1.48 -6.08
C PHE A 79 -0.28 2.57 -6.86
N VAL A 80 -1.49 2.88 -6.43
CA VAL A 80 -2.40 3.87 -7.02
C VAL A 80 -2.78 4.87 -5.93
N LEU A 81 -3.11 6.11 -6.28
CA LEU A 81 -3.62 7.11 -5.31
C LEU A 81 -5.12 6.95 -5.01
#